data_AF-A0A2T7TS04-F1
#
_entry.id   AF-A0A2T7TS04-F1
#
_cell.length_a   1.000
_cell.length_b   1.000
_cell.length_c   1.000
_cell.angle_alpha   90.00
_cell.angle_beta   90.00
_cell.angle_gamma   90.00
#
_symmetry.space_group_name_H-M   'P 1'
#
loop_
_entity.id
_entity.type
_entity.pdbx_description
1 polymer ?
#
loop_
_entity_poly.entity_id
_entity_poly.type
_entity_poly.pdbx_seq_one_letter_code
_entity_poly.pdbx_strand_id
1 'polypeptide(L)'
;MNIPKQAGLTVLALLAGSAALLWSGGGPIPSGSFISRAEARVGRPATPMSYAGVARRTTRRAVAYGTAAGAAAAAGTYYYAAPGCQQVVNSYGQIVYRCP
;
A
#
# COMPACT_ATOMS: atom_id res chain seq x y z
N MET A 1 -25.65 15.67 10.54
CA MET A 1 -25.06 15.67 9.18
C MET A 1 -24.26 16.95 9.00
N ASN A 2 -22.92 16.90 9.05
CA ASN A 2 -22.05 18.11 9.03
C ASN A 2 -21.59 18.44 7.61
N ILE A 3 -22.57 18.59 6.71
CA ILE A 3 -22.43 18.80 5.27
C ILE A 3 -21.44 19.94 4.89
N PRO A 4 -21.38 21.11 5.57
CA PRO A 4 -20.45 22.16 5.17
C PRO A 4 -18.98 21.84 5.50
N LYS A 5 -18.72 21.11 6.59
CA LYS A 5 -17.36 20.72 6.98
C LYS A 5 -16.81 19.63 6.06
N GLN A 6 -17.69 18.72 5.63
CA GLN A 6 -17.34 17.65 4.68
C GLN A 6 -17.07 18.22 3.28
N ALA A 7 -17.86 19.20 2.83
CA ALA A 7 -17.64 19.86 1.53
C ALA A 7 -16.32 20.64 1.49
N GLY A 8 -15.95 21.34 2.57
CA GLY A 8 -14.65 22.03 2.62
C GLY A 8 -13.47 21.05 2.57
N LEU A 9 -13.58 19.93 3.29
CA LEU A 9 -12.51 18.93 3.36
C LEU A 9 -12.30 18.19 2.02
N THR A 10 -13.38 17.91 1.28
CA THR A 10 -13.27 17.27 -0.04
C THR A 10 -12.66 18.19 -1.09
N VAL A 11 -13.01 19.48 -1.08
CA VAL A 11 -12.39 20.48 -1.99
C VAL A 11 -10.89 20.60 -1.72
N LEU A 12 -10.50 20.66 -0.45
CA LEU A 12 -9.09 20.80 -0.07
C LEU A 12 -8.28 19.54 -0.44
N ALA A 13 -8.87 18.36 -0.29
CA ALA A 13 -8.25 17.10 -0.72
C ALA A 13 -8.07 17.03 -2.25
N LEU A 14 -9.05 17.49 -3.03
CA LEU A 14 -8.96 17.53 -4.49
C LEU A 14 -7.88 18.50 -4.99
N LEU A 15 -7.76 19.67 -4.35
CA LEU A 15 -6.72 20.65 -4.68
C LEU A 15 -5.32 20.16 -4.31
N ALA A 16 -5.15 19.53 -3.15
CA ALA A 16 -3.87 18.97 -2.75
C ALA A 16 -3.45 17.79 -3.65
N GLY A 17 -4.40 16.91 -3.99
CA GLY A 17 -4.17 15.77 -4.88
C GLY A 17 -3.79 16.21 -6.30
N SER A 18 -4.48 17.21 -6.85
CA SER A 18 -4.13 17.74 -8.18
C SER A 18 -2.77 18.43 -8.17
N ALA A 19 -2.47 19.28 -7.18
CA ALA A 19 -1.16 19.91 -7.06
C ALA A 19 -0.02 18.89 -6.98
N ALA A 20 -0.21 17.77 -6.27
CA ALA A 20 0.78 16.69 -6.21
C ALA A 20 0.96 15.98 -7.56
N LEU A 21 -0.10 15.79 -8.35
CA LEU A 21 -0.02 15.19 -9.67
C LEU A 21 0.61 16.11 -10.72
N LEU A 22 0.45 17.43 -10.58
CA LEU A 22 1.09 18.41 -11.45
C LEU A 22 2.54 18.75 -11.03
N TRP A 23 2.98 18.33 -9.84
CA TRP A 23 4.33 18.58 -9.37
C TRP A 23 5.37 17.75 -10.15
N SER A 24 6.20 18.45 -10.91
CA SER A 24 7.20 17.88 -11.84
C SER A 24 8.62 17.82 -11.24
N GLY A 25 8.73 17.55 -9.94
CA GLY A 25 9.97 17.12 -9.26
C GLY A 25 11.16 18.10 -9.23
N GLY A 26 11.07 19.26 -9.91
CA GLY A 26 12.15 20.24 -10.05
C GLY A 26 12.31 21.14 -8.84
N GLY A 27 12.71 20.60 -7.70
CA GLY A 27 13.24 21.39 -6.59
C GLY A 27 14.74 21.69 -6.78
N PRO A 28 15.32 22.69 -6.10
CA PRO A 28 16.77 22.90 -6.11
C PRO A 28 17.47 21.66 -5.51
N ILE A 29 18.06 20.86 -6.39
CA ILE A 29 18.85 19.68 -6.02
C ILE A 29 20.19 20.22 -5.52
N PRO A 30 20.58 20.03 -4.25
CA PRO A 30 21.89 20.45 -3.79
C PRO A 30 22.95 19.70 -4.60
N SER A 31 23.77 20.43 -5.35
CA SER A 31 24.87 19.92 -6.19
C SER A 31 26.08 19.43 -5.37
N GLY A 32 25.90 19.22 -4.07
CA GLY A 32 26.87 18.59 -3.19
C GLY A 32 26.87 17.09 -3.40
N SER A 33 28.06 16.52 -3.59
CA SER A 33 28.34 15.09 -3.76
C SER A 33 27.90 14.25 -2.53
N PHE A 34 26.60 14.06 -2.33
CA PHE A 34 26.05 13.09 -1.38
C PHE A 34 25.89 11.69 -2.01
N ILE A 35 26.22 11.54 -3.29
CA ILE A 35 26.16 10.26 -3.99
C ILE A 35 27.48 9.54 -3.78
N SER A 36 27.53 8.65 -2.78
CA SER A 36 28.61 7.68 -2.64
C SER A 36 28.74 6.89 -3.94
N ARG A 37 29.96 6.77 -4.50
CA ARG A 37 30.20 5.97 -5.71
C ARG A 37 29.65 4.54 -5.48
N ALA A 38 28.60 4.19 -6.20
CA ALA A 38 28.04 2.86 -6.17
C ALA A 38 28.88 1.94 -7.07
N GLU A 39 29.85 1.24 -6.50
CA GLU A 39 30.52 0.12 -7.18
C GLU A 39 29.50 -1.01 -7.38
N ALA A 40 28.82 -1.02 -8.53
CA ALA A 40 27.99 -2.14 -8.93
C ALA A 40 28.89 -3.31 -9.37
N ARG A 41 29.32 -4.13 -8.40
CA ARG A 41 30.07 -5.36 -8.68
C ARG A 41 29.17 -6.41 -9.33
N VAL A 42 29.23 -6.51 -10.65
CA VAL A 42 28.54 -7.54 -11.45
C VAL A 42 28.82 -8.93 -10.83
N GLY A 43 27.76 -9.67 -10.51
CA GLY A 43 27.85 -11.00 -9.89
C GLY A 43 27.52 -11.07 -8.39
N ARG A 44 27.37 -9.93 -7.69
CA ARG A 44 26.75 -9.95 -6.35
C ARG A 44 25.24 -10.16 -6.51
N PRO A 45 24.53 -10.88 -5.62
CA PRO A 45 23.10 -11.17 -5.78
C PRO A 45 22.18 -9.95 -6.00
N ALA A 46 22.65 -8.73 -5.70
CA ALA A 46 21.94 -7.48 -5.95
C ALA A 46 22.24 -6.81 -7.32
N THR A 47 23.23 -7.28 -8.08
CA THR A 47 23.56 -6.80 -9.44
C THR A 47 23.30 -7.92 -10.45
N PRO A 48 22.03 -8.16 -10.82
CA PRO A 48 21.67 -9.22 -11.74
C PRO A 48 22.28 -8.93 -13.12
N MET A 49 22.91 -9.93 -13.71
CA MET A 49 23.47 -9.84 -15.06
C MET A 49 22.38 -9.85 -16.14
N SER A 50 21.14 -10.28 -15.81
CA SER A 50 20.04 -10.46 -16.76
C SER A 50 18.72 -9.81 -16.28
N TYR A 51 18.21 -8.87 -17.08
CA TYR A 51 16.94 -8.19 -16.84
C TYR A 51 15.73 -9.14 -16.97
N ALA A 52 15.76 -10.08 -17.92
CA ALA A 52 14.69 -11.07 -18.09
C ALA A 52 14.52 -11.95 -16.82
N GLY A 53 15.63 -12.26 -16.14
CA GLY A 53 15.61 -12.97 -14.87
C GLY A 53 14.97 -12.16 -13.74
N VAL A 54 15.17 -10.83 -13.72
CA VAL A 54 14.53 -9.92 -12.76
C VAL A 54 13.03 -9.93 -12.95
N ALA A 55 12.55 -9.72 -14.18
CA ALA A 55 11.12 -9.71 -14.50
C ALA A 55 10.42 -11.00 -14.07
N ARG A 56 11.03 -12.17 -14.32
CA ARG A 56 10.47 -13.46 -13.87
C ARG A 56 10.44 -13.58 -12.35
N ARG A 57 11.49 -13.13 -11.64
CA ARG A 57 11.56 -13.15 -10.17
C ARG A 57 10.57 -12.19 -9.52
N THR A 58 10.39 -10.99 -10.08
CA THR A 58 9.41 -10.02 -9.58
C THR A 58 8.00 -10.53 -9.78
N THR A 59 7.65 -11.08 -10.95
CA THR A 59 6.33 -11.68 -11.17
C THR A 59 6.07 -12.83 -10.20
N ARG A 60 7.03 -13.75 -9.99
CA ARG A 60 6.83 -14.83 -9.01
C ARG A 60 6.62 -14.33 -7.58
N ARG A 61 7.40 -13.33 -7.14
CA ARG A 61 7.20 -12.72 -5.81
C ARG A 61 5.86 -12.00 -5.73
N ALA A 62 5.51 -11.20 -6.74
CA ALA A 62 4.25 -10.48 -6.80
C ALA A 62 3.05 -11.42 -6.76
N VAL A 63 3.10 -12.56 -7.44
CA VAL A 63 2.06 -13.59 -7.36
C VAL A 63 2.02 -14.19 -5.95
N ALA A 64 3.16 -14.61 -5.38
CA ALA A 64 3.19 -15.24 -4.07
C ALA A 64 2.70 -14.33 -2.93
N TYR A 65 3.10 -13.06 -2.93
CA TYR A 65 2.67 -12.08 -1.91
C TYR A 65 1.32 -11.45 -2.22
N GLY A 66 1.00 -11.26 -3.51
CA GLY A 66 -0.26 -10.69 -3.96
C GLY A 66 -1.46 -11.61 -3.71
N THR A 67 -1.30 -12.93 -3.86
CA THR A 67 -2.35 -13.89 -3.50
C THR A 67 -2.58 -13.92 -1.99
N ALA A 68 -1.53 -13.84 -1.18
CA ALA A 68 -1.65 -13.75 0.28
C ALA A 68 -2.39 -12.46 0.71
N ALA A 69 -2.07 -11.31 0.10
CA ALA A 69 -2.76 -10.06 0.35
C ALA A 69 -4.23 -10.09 -0.12
N GLY A 70 -4.50 -10.67 -1.29
CA GLY A 70 -5.86 -10.85 -1.81
C GLY A 70 -6.70 -11.78 -0.94
N ALA A 71 -6.13 -12.88 -0.45
CA ALA A 71 -6.81 -13.79 0.46
C ALA A 71 -7.09 -13.14 1.83
N ALA A 72 -6.16 -12.36 2.37
CA ALA A 72 -6.37 -11.60 3.61
C ALA A 72 -7.46 -10.53 3.45
N ALA A 73 -7.50 -9.82 2.32
CA ALA A 73 -8.54 -8.84 2.02
C ALA A 73 -9.92 -9.52 1.88
N ALA A 74 -9.99 -10.67 1.19
CA ALA A 74 -11.22 -11.45 1.07
C ALA A 74 -11.69 -11.98 2.44
N ALA A 75 -10.79 -12.52 3.26
CA ALA A 75 -11.10 -12.94 4.62
C ALA A 75 -11.69 -11.79 5.44
N GLY A 76 -11.14 -10.58 5.34
CA GLY A 76 -11.71 -9.39 5.99
C GLY A 76 -13.17 -9.10 5.62
N THR A 77 -13.59 -9.39 4.38
CA THR A 77 -14.98 -9.15 3.94
C THR A 77 -15.98 -10.19 4.45
N TYR A 78 -15.58 -11.46 4.62
CA TYR A 78 -16.46 -12.50 5.16
C TYR A 78 -16.85 -12.24 6.62
N TYR A 79 -16.05 -11.49 7.37
CA TYR A 79 -16.33 -11.15 8.78
C TYR A 79 -17.47 -10.13 8.93
N TYR A 80 -17.82 -9.37 7.88
CA TYR A 80 -18.89 -8.36 7.89
C TYR A 80 -20.20 -8.82 7.22
N ALA A 81 -20.30 -10.09 6.81
CA ALA A 81 -21.37 -10.55 5.92
C ALA A 81 -22.71 -10.88 6.59
N ALA A 82 -22.85 -10.80 7.93
CA ALA A 82 -24.14 -10.93 8.60
C ALA A 82 -24.73 -9.53 8.89
N PRO A 83 -25.67 -9.02 8.08
CA PRO A 83 -26.25 -7.70 8.28
C PRO A 83 -26.93 -7.63 9.65
N GLY A 84 -26.44 -6.75 10.52
CA GLY A 84 -26.94 -6.56 11.88
C GLY A 84 -26.16 -7.28 12.98
N CYS A 85 -25.25 -8.21 12.66
CA CYS A 85 -24.44 -8.89 13.69
C CYS A 85 -22.98 -8.43 13.62
N GLN A 86 -22.45 -7.91 14.72
CA GLN A 86 -21.05 -7.53 14.85
C GLN A 86 -20.25 -8.70 15.42
N GLN A 87 -19.08 -9.01 14.85
CA GLN A 87 -18.13 -9.90 15.50
C GLN A 87 -17.49 -9.21 16.71
N VAL A 88 -17.48 -9.90 17.84
CA VAL A 88 -16.91 -9.43 19.09
C VAL A 88 -16.07 -10.54 19.71
N VAL A 89 -14.95 -10.17 20.32
CA VAL A 89 -14.08 -11.11 21.02
C VAL A 89 -14.51 -11.19 22.49
N ASN A 90 -14.78 -12.39 23.01
CA ASN A 90 -15.13 -12.56 24.43
C ASN A 90 -13.87 -12.52 25.33
N SER A 91 -14.06 -12.51 26.66
CA SER A 91 -12.96 -12.50 27.62
C SER A 91 -12.04 -13.73 27.52
N TYR A 92 -12.51 -14.80 26.88
CA TYR A 92 -11.77 -16.04 26.64
C TYR A 92 -11.09 -16.07 25.26
N GLY A 93 -11.11 -14.97 24.50
CA GLY A 93 -10.46 -14.86 23.19
C GLY A 93 -11.21 -15.54 22.03
N GLN A 94 -12.45 -15.99 22.24
CA GLN A 94 -13.26 -16.62 21.20
C GLN A 94 -14.02 -15.56 20.40
N ILE A 95 -14.10 -15.77 19.08
CA ILE A 95 -14.84 -14.93 18.15
C ILE A 95 -16.31 -15.34 18.18
N VAL A 96 -17.18 -14.44 18.64
CA VAL A 96 -18.64 -14.66 18.70
C VAL A 96 -19.38 -13.54 17.97
N TYR A 97 -20.49 -13.87 17.33
CA TYR A 97 -21.36 -12.88 16.68
C TYR A 97 -22.38 -12.35 17.69
N ARG A 98 -22.46 -11.03 17.85
CA ARG A 98 -23.51 -10.35 18.60
C ARG A 98 -24.43 -9.60 17.65
N CYS A 99 -25.68 -10.02 17.60
CA CYS A 99 -26.76 -9.27 16.94
C CYS A 99 -27.49 -8.42 18.00
N PRO A 100 -28.13 -7.30 17.62
CA PRO A 100 -28.97 -6.50 18.52
C PRO A 100 -30.14 -7.31 19.10
#